data_AF-A0A7Z7YSD2-F1
#
_entry.id   AF-A0A7Z7YSD2-F1
#
_cell.length_a   1.000
_cell.length_b   1.000
_cell.length_c   1.000
_cell.angle_alpha   90.00
_cell.angle_beta   90.00
_cell.angle_gamma   90.00
#
_symmetry.space_group_name_H-M   'P 1'
#
loop_
_entity.id
_entity.type
_entity.pdbx_description
1 polymer ?
#
loop_
_entity_poly.entity_id
_entity_poly.type
_entity_poly.pdbx_seq_one_letter_code
_entity_poly.pdbx_strand_id
1 'polypeptide(L)'
;FLCGGNVVPEPFYLSDQTLVTQIICYDLRFPEILRYPARKGAKIAFYVAQWPSSRLDHWLSLLKARAIENDIFIVACNSCGDDGHTNYAGNSIVINPNGEILGHLDDKEGVLTTHIDVDLVDQQREYIPVFRNLKPHLYK
;
A
#
# COMPACT_ATOMS: atom_id res chain seq x y z
N PHE A 1 -10.67 -12.88 -20.83
CA PHE A 1 -11.10 -11.85 -19.87
C PHE A 1 -11.01 -12.43 -18.47
N LEU A 2 -10.58 -11.62 -17.49
CA LEU A 2 -10.57 -11.99 -16.08
C LEU A 2 -11.93 -11.65 -15.44
N CYS A 3 -12.22 -12.24 -14.29
CA CYS A 3 -13.38 -11.91 -13.47
C CYS A 3 -12.92 -11.21 -12.19
N GLY A 4 -13.69 -10.21 -11.73
CA GLY A 4 -13.42 -9.55 -10.46
C GLY A 4 -13.54 -10.52 -9.28
N GLY A 5 -12.79 -10.27 -8.21
CA GLY A 5 -12.92 -11.01 -6.96
C GLY A 5 -14.26 -10.75 -6.28
N ASN A 6 -14.75 -11.73 -5.50
CA ASN A 6 -15.98 -11.62 -4.72
C ASN A 6 -15.73 -11.55 -3.21
N VAL A 7 -14.48 -11.27 -2.81
CA VAL A 7 -14.05 -11.17 -1.42
C VAL A 7 -13.22 -9.90 -1.24
N VAL A 8 -13.32 -9.30 -0.06
CA VAL A 8 -12.46 -8.18 0.33
C VAL A 8 -11.08 -8.69 0.78
N PRO A 9 -10.02 -7.87 0.73
CA PRO A 9 -8.73 -8.26 1.29
C PRO A 9 -8.82 -8.33 2.81
N GLU A 10 -8.91 -9.53 3.36
CA GLU A 10 -8.88 -9.73 4.81
C GLU A 10 -7.46 -9.54 5.37
N PRO A 11 -7.31 -8.88 6.53
CA PRO A 11 -6.02 -8.87 7.23
C PRO A 11 -5.59 -10.26 7.66
N PHE A 12 -4.28 -10.52 7.67
CA PHE A 12 -3.70 -11.79 8.11
C PHE A 12 -2.39 -11.56 8.87
N TYR A 13 -1.98 -12.53 9.68
CA TYR A 13 -0.77 -12.45 10.48
C TYR A 13 0.46 -12.97 9.73
N LEU A 14 1.56 -12.24 9.83
CA LEU A 14 2.89 -12.77 9.55
C LEU A 14 3.39 -13.59 10.75
N SER A 15 4.52 -14.29 10.58
CA SER A 15 5.10 -15.17 11.61
C SER A 15 5.43 -14.45 12.92
N ASP A 16 5.80 -13.16 12.84
CA ASP A 16 6.09 -12.27 13.97
C ASP A 16 4.81 -11.70 14.63
N GLN A 17 3.64 -12.16 14.22
CA GLN A 17 2.32 -11.68 14.67
C GLN A 17 1.98 -10.25 14.23
N THR A 18 2.73 -9.68 13.27
CA THR A 18 2.32 -8.42 12.63
C THR A 18 1.09 -8.67 11.75
N LEU A 19 0.01 -7.93 12.00
CA LEU A 19 -1.19 -7.97 11.17
C LEU A 19 -0.97 -7.13 9.91
N VAL A 20 -1.18 -7.72 8.73
CA VAL A 20 -0.92 -7.10 7.43
C VAL A 20 -2.08 -7.32 6.47
N THR A 21 -2.05 -6.68 5.30
CA THR A 21 -2.99 -6.91 4.20
C THR A 21 -2.27 -6.89 2.86
N GLN A 22 -2.86 -7.50 1.83
CA GLN A 22 -2.32 -7.54 0.47
C GLN A 22 -3.35 -7.02 -0.53
N ILE A 23 -2.90 -6.15 -1.43
CA ILE A 23 -3.72 -5.41 -2.41
C ILE A 23 -3.07 -5.53 -3.79
N ILE A 24 -3.87 -5.61 -4.86
CA ILE A 24 -3.35 -5.92 -6.20
C ILE A 24 -3.51 -4.74 -7.16
N CYS A 25 -2.37 -4.20 -7.59
CA CYS A 25 -2.23 -3.26 -8.71
C CYS A 25 -3.35 -2.20 -8.78
N TYR A 26 -4.32 -2.39 -9.67
CA TYR A 26 -5.40 -1.44 -9.97
C TYR A 26 -6.24 -1.05 -8.74
N ASP A 27 -6.29 -1.92 -7.73
CA ASP A 27 -6.91 -1.66 -6.43
C ASP A 27 -6.37 -0.40 -5.75
N LEU A 28 -5.13 0.01 -6.04
CA LEU A 28 -4.53 1.26 -5.55
C LEU A 28 -5.38 2.50 -5.85
N ARG A 29 -6.21 2.46 -6.90
CA ARG A 29 -7.11 3.57 -7.27
C ARG A 29 -8.32 3.71 -6.34
N PHE A 30 -8.65 2.69 -5.56
CA PHE A 30 -9.85 2.62 -4.73
C PHE A 30 -9.46 2.74 -3.25
N PRO A 31 -9.52 3.93 -2.63
CA PRO A 31 -9.15 4.10 -1.23
C PRO A 31 -9.94 3.18 -0.28
N GLU A 32 -11.21 2.91 -0.61
CA GLU A 32 -12.15 2.11 0.17
C GLU A 32 -11.60 0.73 0.52
N ILE A 33 -10.85 0.11 -0.41
CA ILE A 33 -10.35 -1.25 -0.27
C ILE A 33 -9.39 -1.40 0.92
N LEU A 34 -8.62 -0.34 1.24
CA LEU A 34 -7.64 -0.34 2.31
C LEU A 34 -8.23 0.18 3.65
N ARG A 35 -9.36 0.89 3.62
CA ARG A 35 -9.98 1.42 4.85
C ARG A 35 -10.39 0.30 5.81
N TYR A 36 -10.94 -0.79 5.27
CA TYR A 36 -11.37 -1.93 6.09
C TYR A 36 -10.19 -2.61 6.81
N PRO A 37 -9.12 -3.05 6.11
CA PRO A 37 -7.99 -3.70 6.75
C PRO A 37 -7.25 -2.80 7.75
N ALA A 38 -7.04 -1.53 7.40
CA ALA A 38 -6.36 -0.57 8.28
C ALA A 38 -7.13 -0.38 9.60
N ARG A 39 -8.46 -0.20 9.52
CA ARG A 39 -9.32 -0.09 10.72
C ARG A 39 -9.39 -1.38 11.52
N LYS A 40 -9.18 -2.54 10.89
CA LYS A 40 -9.06 -3.84 11.58
C LYS A 40 -7.70 -4.06 12.24
N GLY A 41 -6.77 -3.12 12.11
CA GLY A 41 -5.49 -3.12 12.80
C GLY A 41 -4.30 -3.50 11.93
N ALA A 42 -4.49 -3.73 10.63
CA ALA A 42 -3.36 -3.97 9.73
C ALA A 42 -2.33 -2.84 9.87
N LYS A 43 -1.05 -3.19 9.96
CA LYS A 43 0.08 -2.26 10.14
C LYS A 43 0.90 -2.06 8.86
N ILE A 44 0.80 -3.01 7.93
CA ILE A 44 1.48 -2.98 6.63
C ILE A 44 0.47 -3.36 5.54
N ALA A 45 0.44 -2.61 4.45
CA ALA A 45 -0.23 -3.01 3.22
C ALA A 45 0.79 -3.31 2.12
N PHE A 46 0.75 -4.54 1.62
CA PHE A 46 1.55 -4.98 0.49
C PHE A 46 0.79 -4.70 -0.81
N TYR A 47 1.32 -3.83 -1.66
CA TYR A 47 0.82 -3.63 -3.02
C TYR A 47 1.69 -4.44 -3.97
N VAL A 48 1.11 -5.42 -4.66
CA VAL A 48 1.78 -6.19 -5.73
C VAL A 48 1.25 -5.75 -7.09
N ALA A 49 2.13 -5.37 -8.01
CA ALA A 49 1.71 -4.68 -9.22
C ALA A 49 2.52 -5.00 -10.48
N GLN A 50 1.85 -4.75 -11.61
CA GLN A 50 2.45 -4.52 -12.93
C GLN A 50 1.95 -3.15 -13.44
N TRP A 51 2.34 -2.09 -12.74
CA TRP A 51 1.91 -0.72 -12.98
C TRP A 51 2.70 -0.10 -14.14
N PRO A 52 2.04 0.50 -15.14
CA PRO A 52 2.71 0.99 -16.35
C PRO A 52 3.48 2.29 -16.12
N SER A 53 4.59 2.48 -16.83
CA SER A 53 5.43 3.68 -16.78
C SER A 53 4.68 4.96 -17.15
N SER A 54 3.70 4.86 -18.05
CA SER A 54 2.81 5.97 -18.45
C SER A 54 1.96 6.55 -17.30
N ARG A 55 1.92 5.88 -16.14
CA ARG A 55 1.19 6.30 -14.94
C ARG A 55 2.07 6.29 -13.69
N LEU A 56 3.39 6.44 -13.82
CA LEU A 56 4.33 6.46 -12.70
C LEU A 56 3.95 7.49 -11.61
N ASP A 57 3.57 8.71 -12.00
CA ASP A 57 3.21 9.75 -11.02
C ASP A 57 2.01 9.34 -10.15
N HIS A 58 1.06 8.59 -10.72
CA HIS A 58 -0.09 8.08 -9.98
C HIS A 58 0.34 6.98 -9.00
N TRP A 59 1.28 6.11 -9.39
CA TRP A 59 1.82 5.07 -8.51
C TRP A 59 2.41 5.68 -7.24
N LEU A 60 3.33 6.64 -7.40
CA LEU A 60 4.00 7.28 -6.27
C LEU A 60 3.04 8.09 -5.40
N SER A 61 2.16 8.88 -6.03
CA SER A 61 1.23 9.75 -5.31
C SER A 61 0.20 8.97 -4.51
N LEU A 62 -0.40 7.95 -5.11
CA LEU A 62 -1.45 7.16 -4.46
C LEU A 62 -0.86 6.32 -3.33
N LEU A 63 0.31 5.69 -3.51
CA LEU A 63 0.94 4.91 -2.42
C LEU A 63 1.27 5.78 -1.22
N LYS A 64 1.81 6.99 -1.45
CA LYS A 64 2.07 7.94 -0.37
C LYS A 64 0.78 8.35 0.33
N ALA A 65 -0.29 8.63 -0.41
CA ALA A 65 -1.60 8.92 0.16
C ALA A 65 -2.15 7.74 0.98
N ARG A 66 -2.01 6.49 0.51
CA ARG A 66 -2.46 5.29 1.22
C ARG A 66 -1.74 5.09 2.55
N ALA A 67 -0.45 5.42 2.62
CA ALA A 67 0.32 5.38 3.86
C ALA A 67 -0.23 6.39 4.87
N ILE A 68 -0.34 7.65 4.44
CA ILE A 68 -0.73 8.80 5.27
C ILE A 68 -2.19 8.67 5.75
N GLU A 69 -3.14 8.39 4.85
CA GLU A 69 -4.56 8.45 5.21
C GLU A 69 -5.01 7.30 6.13
N ASN A 70 -4.21 6.23 6.21
CA ASN A 70 -4.49 5.04 7.00
C ASN A 70 -3.54 4.86 8.19
N ASP A 71 -2.52 5.71 8.31
CA ASP A 71 -1.45 5.64 9.32
C ASP A 71 -0.79 4.25 9.36
N ILE A 72 -0.36 3.73 8.20
CA ILE A 72 0.30 2.41 8.08
C ILE A 72 1.49 2.45 7.14
N PHE A 73 2.33 1.41 7.20
CA PHE A 73 3.34 1.20 6.18
C PHE A 73 2.73 0.74 4.86
N ILE A 74 3.31 1.21 3.76
CA ILE A 74 3.05 0.72 2.42
C ILE A 74 4.32 0.10 1.89
N VAL A 75 4.24 -1.18 1.51
CA VAL A 75 5.31 -1.90 0.83
C VAL A 75 4.81 -2.26 -0.56
N ALA A 76 5.33 -1.57 -1.58
CA ALA A 76 4.81 -1.69 -2.93
C ALA A 76 5.87 -2.29 -3.85
N CYS A 77 5.60 -3.49 -4.35
CA CYS A 77 6.44 -4.21 -5.28
C CYS A 77 5.80 -4.17 -6.67
N ASN A 78 6.54 -3.63 -7.63
CA ASN A 78 6.10 -3.49 -9.01
C ASN A 78 7.09 -4.15 -9.96
N SER A 79 6.59 -4.70 -11.07
CA SER A 79 7.45 -5.15 -12.17
C SER A 79 8.11 -3.98 -12.92
N CYS A 80 9.20 -4.28 -13.61
CA CYS A 80 9.94 -3.35 -14.46
C CYS A 80 10.17 -3.96 -15.85
N GLY A 81 10.51 -3.11 -16.83
CA GLY A 81 10.81 -3.54 -18.20
C GLY A 81 9.58 -3.69 -19.09
N ASP A 82 9.78 -4.22 -20.29
CA ASP A 82 8.78 -4.31 -21.37
C ASP A 82 8.44 -5.78 -21.67
N ASP A 83 7.15 -6.11 -21.74
CA ASP A 83 6.65 -7.44 -22.10
C ASP A 83 6.26 -7.59 -23.59
N GLY A 84 6.56 -6.58 -24.41
CA GLY A 84 6.16 -6.47 -25.81
C GLY A 84 4.83 -5.73 -26.04
N HIS A 85 4.13 -5.38 -24.95
CA HIS A 85 2.86 -4.66 -24.99
C HIS A 85 2.84 -3.45 -24.05
N THR A 86 3.41 -3.59 -22.85
CA THR A 86 3.43 -2.57 -21.81
C THR A 86 4.82 -2.47 -21.21
N ASN A 87 5.32 -1.23 -21.14
CA ASN A 87 6.49 -0.91 -20.34
C ASN A 87 6.07 -0.63 -18.89
N TYR A 88 6.57 -1.43 -17.95
CA TYR A 88 6.27 -1.35 -16.53
C TYR A 88 7.21 -0.40 -15.80
N ALA A 89 6.68 0.29 -14.80
CA ALA A 89 7.35 1.43 -14.20
C ALA A 89 8.56 1.05 -13.33
N GLY A 90 8.68 -0.18 -12.83
CA GLY A 90 9.56 -0.44 -11.69
C GLY A 90 9.12 0.42 -10.51
N ASN A 91 10.04 1.21 -9.94
CA ASN A 91 9.75 2.18 -8.88
C ASN A 91 9.07 1.52 -7.66
N SER A 92 9.52 0.30 -7.31
CA SER A 92 9.13 -0.35 -6.06
C SER A 92 9.56 0.50 -4.87
N ILE A 93 8.70 0.64 -3.87
CA ILE A 93 8.84 1.67 -2.83
C ILE A 93 8.33 1.18 -1.47
N VAL A 94 8.98 1.62 -0.40
CA VAL A 94 8.50 1.46 0.98
C VAL A 94 8.29 2.83 1.61
N ILE A 95 7.09 3.05 2.16
CA ILE A 95 6.66 4.32 2.74
C ILE A 95 6.18 4.07 4.16
N ASN A 96 6.62 4.92 5.12
CA ASN A 96 6.20 4.83 6.52
C ASN A 96 4.83 5.48 6.78
N PRO A 97 4.23 5.31 7.97
CA PRO A 97 2.92 5.89 8.30
C PRO A 97 2.83 7.41 8.16
N ASN A 98 3.95 8.14 8.30
CA ASN A 98 4.02 9.59 8.14
C ASN A 98 4.20 10.02 6.67
N GLY A 99 4.28 9.08 5.73
CA GLY A 99 4.44 9.35 4.29
C GLY A 99 5.89 9.57 3.84
N GLU A 100 6.87 9.23 4.68
CA GLU A 100 8.30 9.31 4.34
C GLU A 100 8.73 8.03 3.63
N ILE A 101 9.61 8.19 2.64
CA ILE A 101 10.11 7.08 1.83
C ILE A 101 11.30 6.44 2.54
N LEU A 102 11.17 5.16 2.91
CA LEU A 102 12.24 4.38 3.55
C LEU A 102 13.16 3.71 2.54
N GLY A 103 12.71 3.57 1.30
CA GLY A 103 13.47 2.97 0.21
C GLY A 103 12.70 3.01 -1.09
N HIS A 104 13.40 3.19 -2.21
CA HIS A 104 12.82 3.33 -3.53
C HIS A 104 13.81 2.79 -4.58
N LEU A 105 13.33 1.92 -5.47
CA LEU A 105 14.08 1.47 -6.64
C LEU A 105 13.81 2.40 -7.85
N ASP A 106 14.63 2.26 -8.89
CA ASP A 106 14.40 2.89 -10.18
C ASP A 106 13.55 2.00 -11.10
N ASP A 107 13.64 2.21 -12.41
CA ASP A 107 12.92 1.47 -13.44
C ASP A 107 13.58 0.13 -13.84
N LYS A 108 14.60 -0.33 -13.10
CA LYS A 108 15.34 -1.56 -13.40
C LYS A 108 15.06 -2.67 -12.40
N GLU A 109 15.46 -3.89 -12.77
CA GLU A 109 15.42 -5.04 -11.89
C GLU A 109 16.32 -4.81 -10.67
N GLY A 110 15.79 -5.06 -9.48
CA GLY A 110 16.52 -4.88 -8.25
C GLY A 110 15.78 -5.44 -7.04
N VAL A 111 16.52 -5.53 -5.93
CA VAL A 111 15.98 -5.94 -4.63
C VAL A 111 16.12 -4.76 -3.68
N LEU A 112 15.00 -4.38 -3.05
CA LEU A 112 14.99 -3.38 -1.99
C LEU A 112 14.88 -4.09 -0.63
N THR A 113 15.91 -3.90 0.21
CA THR A 113 15.91 -4.36 1.60
C THR A 113 15.86 -3.14 2.52
N THR A 114 14.92 -3.13 3.47
CA THR A 114 14.80 -2.06 4.46
C THR A 114 14.30 -2.61 5.80
N HIS A 115 14.44 -1.82 6.86
CA HIS A 115 13.96 -2.14 8.19
C HIS A 115 12.62 -1.43 8.45
N ILE A 116 11.63 -2.18 8.93
CA ILE A 116 10.31 -1.64 9.30
C ILE A 116 10.16 -1.76 10.81
N ASP A 117 9.99 -0.61 11.47
CA ASP A 117 9.58 -0.54 12.87
C ASP A 117 8.05 -0.40 12.93
N VAL A 118 7.37 -1.51 13.20
CA VAL A 118 5.90 -1.58 13.24
C VAL A 118 5.27 -0.82 14.42
N ASP A 119 6.07 -0.41 15.40
CA ASP A 119 5.58 0.37 16.54
C ASP A 119 5.29 1.83 16.14
N LEU A 120 5.90 2.32 15.06
CA LEU A 120 5.60 3.63 14.47
C LEU A 120 4.14 3.75 14.01
N VAL A 121 3.48 2.64 13.68
CA VAL A 121 2.05 2.64 13.34
C VAL A 121 1.20 3.03 14.54
N ASP A 122 1.50 2.47 15.70
CA ASP A 122 0.73 2.74 16.92
C ASP A 122 0.97 4.16 17.41
N GLN A 123 2.23 4.63 17.36
CA GLN A 123 2.60 6.02 17.65
C GLN A 123 1.86 7.01 16.72
N GLN A 124 1.85 6.74 15.42
CA GLN A 124 1.18 7.60 14.44
C GLN A 124 -0.33 7.67 14.70
N ARG A 125 -0.97 6.52 14.97
CA ARG A 125 -2.41 6.45 15.26
C ARG A 125 -2.81 7.12 16.58
N GLU A 126 -1.90 7.18 17.54
CA GLU A 126 -2.09 7.95 18.77
C GLU A 126 -2.01 9.46 18.48
N TYR A 127 -1.01 9.89 17.70
CA TYR A 127 -0.80 11.28 17.35
C TYR A 127 -1.89 11.84 16.41
N ILE A 128 -2.31 11.05 15.41
CA ILE A 128 -3.34 11.39 14.42
C ILE A 128 -4.43 10.31 14.44
N PRO A 129 -5.43 10.38 15.32
CA PRO A 129 -6.43 9.33 15.49
C PRO A 129 -7.54 9.39 14.41
N VAL A 130 -7.19 9.27 13.13
CA VAL A 130 -8.11 9.46 11.98
C VAL A 130 -9.35 8.57 12.07
N PHE A 131 -9.19 7.31 12.49
CA PHE A 131 -10.29 6.36 12.57
C PHE A 131 -11.25 6.62 13.74
N ARG A 132 -10.83 7.36 14.79
CA ARG A 132 -11.75 7.81 15.86
C ARG A 132 -12.69 8.90 15.36
N ASN A 133 -12.25 9.68 14.37
CA ASN A 133 -12.99 10.79 13.79
C ASN A 133 -13.82 10.39 12.56
N LEU A 134 -13.53 9.23 11.95
CA LEU A 134 -14.29 8.70 10.82
C LEU A 134 -15.78 8.58 11.17
N LYS A 135 -16.65 8.99 10.25
CA LYS A 135 -18.12 8.89 10.37
C LYS A 135 -18.71 7.98 9.28
N PRO A 136 -18.55 6.64 9.38
CA PRO A 136 -18.96 5.71 8.30
C PRO A 136 -20.45 5.80 7.93
N HIS A 137 -21.30 6.22 8.87
CA HIS A 137 -22.74 6.35 8.66
C HIS A 137 -23.14 7.58 7.83
N LEU A 138 -22.24 8.52 7.53
CA LEU A 138 -22.55 9.74 6.77
C LEU A 138 -22.32 9.61 5.27
N TYR A 139 -21.36 8.78 4.84
CA TYR A 139 -21.00 8.64 3.43
C TYR A 139 -21.90 7.59 2.77
N LYS A 140 -22.30 7.83 1.50
CA LYS A 140 -23.19 6.97 0.72
C LYS A 140 -22.41 5.93 -0.08
#